data_AF-A0A6J6WT55-F1
#
_entry.id   AF-A0A6J6WT55-F1
#
_cell.length_a   1.000
_cell.length_b   1.000
_cell.length_c   1.000
_cell.angle_alpha   90.00
_cell.angle_beta   90.00
_cell.angle_gamma   90.00
#
_symmetry.space_group_name_H-M   'P 1'
#
loop_
_entity.id
_entity.type
_entity.pdbx_description
1 polymer ?
#
loop_
_entity_poly.entity_id
_entity_poly.type
_entity_poly.pdbx_seq_one_letter_code
_entity_poly.pdbx_strand_id
1 'polypeptide(L)' 'MLVGIPDHDGLPVTFDRLRVHAETIIAFERAISVASLEDIIASKEFANRRKDSEALPELRRLRDEQA' A
#
# COMPACT_ATOMS: atom_id res chain seq x y z
N MET A 1 -8.68 2.55 -17.85
CA MET A 1 -7.19 2.56 -17.91
C MET A 1 -6.69 2.06 -16.57
N LEU A 2 -5.92 0.96 -16.51
CA LEU A 2 -5.21 0.60 -15.29
C LEU A 2 -4.08 1.60 -15.10
N VAL A 3 -4.09 2.29 -13.97
CA VAL A 3 -3.01 3.20 -13.57
C VAL A 3 -1.97 2.35 -12.85
N GLY A 4 -0.69 2.52 -13.19
CA GLY A 4 0.40 1.84 -12.47
C GLY A 4 0.40 2.22 -10.98
N ILE A 5 1.08 1.42 -10.15
CA ILE A 5 1.29 1.73 -8.73
C ILE A 5 2.53 2.61 -8.64
N PRO A 6 2.42 3.87 -8.18
CA PRO A 6 3.58 4.69 -7.92
C PRO A 6 3.98 4.66 -6.45
N ASP A 7 5.23 5.04 -6.17
CA ASP A 7 5.73 5.26 -4.82
C ASP A 7 5.30 6.65 -4.33
N HIS A 8 5.74 6.99 -3.12
CA HIS A 8 5.51 8.30 -2.51
C HIS A 8 5.99 9.49 -3.35
N ASP A 9 6.92 9.29 -4.28
CA ASP A 9 7.46 10.33 -5.17
C ASP A 9 6.70 10.39 -6.51
N GLY A 10 5.65 9.57 -6.67
CA GLY A 10 4.90 9.45 -7.92
C GLY A 10 5.61 8.62 -8.99
N LEU A 11 6.72 7.93 -8.66
CA LEU A 11 7.49 7.13 -9.62
C LEU A 11 6.91 5.72 -9.74
N PRO A 12 6.91 5.12 -10.95
CA PRO A 12 6.44 3.75 -11.11
C PRO A 12 7.19 2.77 -10.19
N VAL A 13 6.45 1.98 -9.42
CA VAL A 13 7.02 0.94 -8.56
C VAL A 13 7.02 -0.38 -9.31
N THR A 14 8.19 -1.01 -9.37
CA THR A 14 8.32 -2.37 -9.90
C THR A 14 7.90 -3.38 -8.85
N PHE A 15 7.50 -4.57 -9.30
CA PHE A 15 7.22 -5.69 -8.41
C PHE A 15 8.41 -6.00 -7.49
N ASP A 16 9.64 -5.94 -8.00
CA ASP A 16 10.84 -6.21 -7.21
C ASP A 16 11.03 -5.20 -6.07
N ARG A 17 10.67 -3.92 -6.27
CA ARG A 17 10.71 -2.92 -5.19
C ARG A 17 9.62 -3.18 -4.14
N LEU A 18 8.39 -3.46 -4.57
CA LEU A 18 7.30 -3.82 -3.64
C LEU A 18 7.66 -5.05 -2.80
N ARG A 19 8.32 -6.04 -3.42
CA ARG A 19 8.72 -7.28 -2.74
C ARG A 19 9.71 -7.05 -1.59
N VAL A 20 10.54 -6.01 -1.67
CA VAL A 20 11.52 -5.68 -0.60
C VAL A 20 10.82 -5.20 0.67
N HIS A 21 9.73 -4.45 0.51
CA HIS A 21 8.97 -3.89 1.63
C HIS A 21 7.78 -4.76 2.04
N ALA A 22 7.53 -5.85 1.31
CA ALA A 22 6.35 -6.67 1.54
C ALA A 22 6.38 -7.38 2.90
N GLU A 23 5.23 -7.36 3.56
CA GLU A 23 5.00 -8.09 4.79
C GLU A 23 4.43 -9.48 4.46
N THR A 24 4.81 -10.49 5.26
CA THR A 24 4.22 -11.83 5.13
C THR A 24 3.16 -12.01 6.19
N ILE A 25 1.91 -12.19 5.76
CA ILE A 25 0.80 -12.55 6.63
C ILE A 25 0.46 -14.03 6.47
N ILE A 26 0.00 -14.66 7.54
CA ILE A 26 -0.57 -16.01 7.48
C ILE A 26 -2.10 -15.86 7.41
N ALA A 27 -2.69 -16.25 6.29
CA ALA A 27 -4.13 -16.25 6.09
C ALA A 27 -4.54 -17.51 5.30
N PHE A 28 -5.66 -18.13 5.66
CA PHE A 28 -6.14 -19.36 5.02
C PHE A 28 -5.09 -20.48 4.98
N GLU A 29 -4.33 -20.66 6.07
CA GLU A 29 -3.23 -21.64 6.17
C GLU A 29 -2.11 -21.43 5.14
N ARG A 30 -2.00 -20.23 4.56
CA ARG A 30 -1.00 -19.88 3.56
C ARG A 30 -0.23 -18.63 3.95
N ALA A 31 1.05 -18.61 3.62
CA ALA A 31 1.87 -17.42 3.66
C ALA A 31 1.55 -16.55 2.43
N ILE A 32 1.07 -15.34 2.67
CA ILE A 32 0.72 -14.35 1.64
C ILE A 32 1.62 -13.14 1.83
N SER A 33 2.33 -12.77 0.77
CA SER A 33 3.12 -11.53 0.74
C SER A 33 2.20 -10.37 0.33
N VAL A 34 2.10 -9.36 1.19
CA VAL A 34 1.28 -8.16 1.00
C VAL A 34 2.17 -6.93 0.99
N ALA A 35 1.78 -5.89 0.25
CA ALA A 35 2.49 -4.62 0.28
C ALA A 35 2.50 -4.03 1.70
N SER A 36 3.55 -3.28 2.04
CA SER A 36 3.63 -2.59 3.32
C SER A 36 2.49 -1.58 3.49
N LEU A 37 2.17 -1.22 4.74
CA LEU A 37 1.17 -0.19 5.00
C LEU A 37 1.53 1.16 4.35
N GLU A 38 2.83 1.51 4.31
CA GLU A 38 3.32 2.72 3.63
C GLU A 38 3.07 2.69 2.12
N ASP A 39 3.38 1.57 1.46
CA ASP A 39 3.15 1.41 0.02
C ASP A 39 1.65 1.47 -0.30
N ILE A 40 0.80 0.94 0.59
CA ILE A 40 -0.65 1.04 0.45
C ILE A 40 -1.10 2.50 0.56
N ILE A 41 -0.63 3.26 1.55
CA ILE A 41 -0.98 4.68 1.72
C ILE A 41 -0.56 5.49 0.48
N ALA A 42 0.69 5.35 0.02
CA ALA A 42 1.20 6.06 -1.16
C ALA A 42 0.35 5.77 -2.42
N SER A 43 -0.02 4.50 -2.63
CA SER A 43 -0.90 4.08 -3.73
C SER A 43 -2.28 4.75 -3.67
N LYS A 44 -2.85 4.91 -2.46
CA LYS A 44 -4.14 5.56 -2.24
C LYS A 44 -4.09 7.07 -2.45
N GLU A 45 -3.04 7.72 -1.97
CA GLU A 45 -2.81 9.16 -2.16
C GLU A 45 -2.68 9.50 -3.65
N PHE A 46 -1.91 8.69 -4.40
CA PHE A 46 -1.74 8.91 -5.82
C PHE A 46 -3.02 8.64 -6.63
N ALA A 47 -3.71 7.52 -6.34
CA ALA A 47 -4.91 7.16 -7.08
C ALA A 47 -5.98 8.26 -6.98
N ASN A 48 -6.04 8.95 -5.83
CA ASN A 48 -6.89 10.12 -5.58
C ASN A 48 -8.34 9.95 -6.07
N ARG A 49 -8.87 8.71 -5.99
CA ARG A 49 -10.28 8.43 -6.27
C ARG A 49 -11.05 8.62 -4.97
N ARG A 50 -12.31 9.02 -5.05
CA ARG A 50 -13.18 9.23 -3.88
C ARG A 50 -13.08 8.12 -2.82
N LYS A 51 -13.16 6.85 -3.26
CA LYS A 51 -13.06 5.68 -2.36
C LYS A 51 -11.69 5.52 -1.70
N ASP A 52 -10.62 5.98 -2.35
CA ASP A 52 -9.26 5.89 -1.82
C ASP A 52 -9.06 7.02 -0.79
N SER A 53 -9.58 8.23 -1.05
CA SER A 53 -9.60 9.34 -0.10
C SER A 53 -10.39 9.04 1.18
N GLU A 54 -11.50 8.30 1.07
CA GLU A 54 -12.30 7.85 2.22
C GLU A 54 -11.54 6.87 3.13
N ALA A 55 -10.63 6.06 2.58
CA ALA A 55 -9.85 5.08 3.34
C ALA A 55 -8.59 5.67 3.99
N LEU A 56 -8.04 6.76 3.45
CA LEU A 56 -6.78 7.36 3.92
C LEU A 56 -6.74 7.72 5.43
N PRO A 57 -7.80 8.29 6.04
CA PRO A 57 -7.79 8.61 7.46
C PRO A 57 -7.53 7.38 8.34
N GLU A 58 -8.19 6.26 8.05
CA GLU A 58 -8.05 5.03 8.82
C GLU A 58 -6.68 4.38 8.59
N LEU A 59 -6.18 4.38 7.35
CA LEU A 59 -4.85 3.84 7.05
C LEU A 59 -3.74 4.61 7.77
N ARG A 60 -3.82 5.94 7.81
CA ARG A 60 -2.87 6.77 8.55
C ARG A 60 -2.96 6.54 10.06
N ARG A 61 -4.17 6.37 10.60
CA ARG A 61 -4.36 6.00 12.00
C ARG A 61 -3.68 4.67 12.33
N LEU A 62 -3.86 3.64 11.51
CA LEU A 62 -3.22 2.33 11.71
C LEU A 62 -1.69 2.44 11.70
N ARG A 63 -1.12 3.24 10.80
CA ARG A 63 0.33 3.51 10.76
C ARG A 63 0.79 4.15 12.06
N ASP A 64 0.09 5.18 12.51
CA ASP A 64 0.44 5.91 13.72
C ASP A 64 0.30 5.05 14.99
N GLU A 65 -0.57 4.03 14.99
CA GLU A 65 -0.70 3.04 16.07
C GLU A 65 0.41 1.96 16.07
N GLN A 66 1.13 1.79 14.96
CA GLN A 66 2.24 0.83 14.80
C GLN A 66 3.62 1.46 15.11
N ALA A 67 3.70 2.78 15.27
CA ALA A 67 4.91 3.55 15.55
C ALA A 67 5.22 3.64 17.06
#